data_AF-A0ABD1TA65-F1
#
_entry.id   AF-A0ABD1TA65-F1
#
_cell.length_a   1.000
_cell.length_b   1.000
_cell.length_c   1.000
_cell.angle_alpha   90.00
_cell.angle_beta   90.00
_cell.angle_gamma   90.00
#
_symmetry.space_group_name_H-M   'P 1'
#
loop_
_entity.id
_entity.type
_entity.pdbx_description
1 polymer ?
#
loop_
_entity_poly.entity_id
_entity_poly.type
_entity_poly.pdbx_seq_one_letter_code
_entity_poly.pdbx_strand_id
1 'polypeptide(L)'
;MAESNKSTVLVTGAGGRTGQIVYKKLKERSDQYTARGLVRTQESKEKIGGADDVWIGDIRDEESIVPAIQGIDALIILTSAVPKMKPGFDLAKGGRPEFGFDDGAYPEQNFEKLYETQIEVETSQSNIE
;
A
#
# COMPACT_ATOMS: atom_id res chain seq x y z
N MET A 1 -14.70 9.07 30.62
CA MET A 1 -13.48 9.09 29.80
C MET A 1 -13.89 8.47 28.47
N ALA A 2 -14.29 9.28 27.49
CA ALA A 2 -14.63 8.74 26.18
C ALA A 2 -13.32 8.28 25.55
N GLU A 3 -13.20 6.99 25.22
CA GLU A 3 -12.14 6.57 24.31
C GLU A 3 -12.27 7.41 23.04
N SER A 4 -11.19 8.11 22.71
CA SER A 4 -11.04 8.71 21.40
C SER A 4 -10.97 7.53 20.43
N ASN A 5 -12.11 7.16 19.82
CA ASN A 5 -12.18 6.20 18.72
C ASN A 5 -11.49 6.82 17.50
N LYS A 6 -10.16 6.86 17.53
CA LYS A 6 -9.35 7.29 16.39
C LYS A 6 -9.50 6.27 15.30
N SER A 7 -9.81 6.72 14.09
CA SER A 7 -9.85 5.81 12.95
C SER A 7 -8.44 5.30 12.64
N THR A 8 -8.29 3.99 12.61
CA THR A 8 -7.10 3.30 12.15
C THR A 8 -7.09 3.31 10.63
N VAL A 9 -6.11 3.98 10.03
CA VAL A 9 -6.05 4.20 8.58
C VAL A 9 -4.78 3.57 8.01
N LEU A 10 -4.95 2.61 7.10
CA LEU A 10 -3.84 1.99 6.37
C LEU A 10 -3.56 2.72 5.07
N VAL A 11 -2.30 3.10 4.84
CA VAL A 11 -1.81 3.65 3.57
C VAL A 11 -0.97 2.59 2.86
N THR A 12 -1.44 2.06 1.73
CA THR A 12 -0.63 1.18 0.88
C THR A 12 0.30 2.00 0.00
N GLY A 13 1.49 1.48 -0.32
CA GLY A 13 2.48 2.22 -1.08
C GLY A 13 3.08 3.39 -0.27
N ALA A 14 3.15 3.26 1.06
CA ALA A 14 3.59 4.32 1.97
C ALA A 14 5.03 4.79 1.74
N GLY A 15 5.89 3.96 1.14
CA GLY A 15 7.27 4.35 0.75
C GLY A 15 7.35 5.12 -0.58
N GLY A 16 6.23 5.22 -1.30
CA GLY A 16 6.10 5.96 -2.55
C GLY A 16 6.04 7.48 -2.34
N ARG A 17 6.19 8.23 -3.44
CA ARG A 17 6.24 9.71 -3.42
C ARG A 17 5.02 10.35 -2.76
N THR A 18 3.83 9.87 -3.11
CA THR A 18 2.56 10.36 -2.55
C THR A 18 2.23 9.66 -1.22
N GLY A 19 2.44 8.35 -1.15
CA GLY A 19 2.16 7.55 0.05
C GLY A 19 2.84 8.08 1.30
N GLN A 20 4.13 8.46 1.21
CA GLN A 20 4.87 8.98 2.35
C GLN A 20 4.29 10.31 2.88
N ILE A 21 3.73 11.13 1.99
CA ILE A 21 3.13 12.42 2.34
C ILE A 21 1.82 12.19 3.09
N VAL A 22 0.98 11.26 2.60
CA VAL A 22 -0.28 10.89 3.26
C VAL A 22 -0.01 10.26 4.61
N TYR A 23 0.90 9.28 4.68
CA TYR A 23 1.30 8.64 5.92
C TYR A 23 1.78 9.67 6.95
N LYS A 24 2.69 10.57 6.57
CA LYS A 24 3.15 11.65 7.44
C LYS A 24 1.99 12.55 7.92
N LYS A 25 1.07 12.92 7.03
CA LYS A 25 -0.09 13.76 7.36
C LYS A 25 -1.07 13.09 8.33
N LEU A 26 -1.21 11.77 8.30
CA LEU A 26 -1.99 11.02 9.28
C LEU A 26 -1.28 11.02 10.64
N LYS A 27 0.05 10.79 10.67
CA LYS A 27 0.86 10.85 11.90
C LYS A 27 0.85 12.24 12.55
N GLU A 28 0.84 13.31 11.76
CA GLU A 28 0.70 14.70 12.22
C GLU A 28 -0.66 14.98 12.89
N ARG A 29 -1.69 14.17 12.61
CA ARG A 29 -3.05 14.26 13.17
C ARG A 29 -3.35 13.08 14.07
N SER A 30 -2.39 12.74 14.93
CA SER A 30 -2.47 11.59 15.83
C SER A 30 -3.54 11.73 16.92
N ASP A 31 -4.17 12.88 17.05
CA ASP A 31 -5.38 13.13 17.84
C ASP A 31 -6.64 12.50 17.19
N GLN A 32 -6.65 12.35 15.87
CA GLN A 32 -7.80 11.85 15.08
C GLN A 32 -7.56 10.47 14.47
N TYR A 33 -6.31 10.14 14.13
CA TYR A 33 -6.00 8.93 13.37
C TYR A 33 -4.90 8.09 14.01
N THR A 34 -5.05 6.77 13.87
CA THR A 34 -3.97 5.80 14.08
C THR A 34 -3.44 5.40 12.70
N ALA A 35 -2.31 5.99 12.29
CA ALA A 35 -1.74 5.72 10.97
C ALA A 35 -1.07 4.35 10.91
N ARG A 36 -1.28 3.62 9.81
CA ARG A 36 -0.53 2.41 9.45
C ARG A 36 0.02 2.57 8.03
N GLY A 37 1.23 2.05 7.79
CA GLY A 37 1.85 2.04 6.46
C GLY A 37 2.08 0.62 5.95
N LEU A 38 1.87 0.39 4.67
CA LEU A 38 2.33 -0.81 3.98
C LEU A 38 3.36 -0.44 2.90
N VAL A 39 4.52 -1.08 2.96
CA VAL A 39 5.60 -0.96 1.97
C VAL A 39 6.03 -2.33 1.48
N ARG A 40 6.74 -2.40 0.35
CA ARG A 40 7.17 -3.69 -0.23
C ARG A 40 8.54 -4.18 0.24
N THR A 41 9.35 -3.29 0.82
CA THR A 41 10.77 -3.58 1.12
C THR A 41 11.19 -2.96 2.44
N GLN A 42 12.14 -3.59 3.12
CA GLN A 42 12.78 -3.04 4.33
C GLN A 42 13.35 -1.63 4.10
N GLU A 43 14.03 -1.39 2.97
CA GLU A 43 14.56 -0.07 2.60
C GLU A 43 13.46 1.01 2.58
N SER A 44 12.33 0.72 1.93
CA SER A 44 11.18 1.63 1.91
C SER A 44 10.59 1.89 3.30
N LYS A 45 10.64 0.91 4.21
CA LYS A 45 10.18 1.07 5.61
C LYS A 45 11.11 2.02 6.37
N GLU A 46 12.41 1.82 6.25
CA GLU A 46 13.43 2.68 6.87
C GLU A 46 13.35 4.11 6.36
N LYS A 47 13.14 4.29 5.05
CA LYS A 47 12.97 5.61 4.42
C LYS A 47 11.85 6.46 5.03
N ILE A 48 10.79 5.83 5.55
CA ILE A 48 9.67 6.53 6.19
C ILE A 48 9.71 6.51 7.72
N GLY A 49 10.84 6.11 8.31
CA GLY A 49 11.11 6.18 9.75
C GLY A 49 11.19 4.83 10.47
N GLY A 50 10.98 3.70 9.77
CA GLY A 50 11.22 2.37 10.32
C GLY A 50 10.30 1.93 11.46
N ALA A 51 9.20 2.65 11.69
CA ALA A 51 8.35 2.47 12.86
C ALA A 51 7.53 1.16 12.84
N ASP A 52 7.05 0.76 14.02
CA ASP A 52 6.30 -0.50 14.23
C ASP A 52 4.93 -0.50 13.54
N ASP A 53 4.39 0.68 13.24
CA ASP A 53 3.17 0.89 12.45
C ASP A 53 3.41 0.85 10.93
N VAL A 54 4.55 0.32 10.49
CA VAL A 54 4.85 0.07 9.08
C VAL A 54 5.07 -1.42 8.85
N TRP A 55 4.20 -2.02 8.05
CA TRP A 55 4.28 -3.41 7.62
C TRP A 55 5.03 -3.52 6.30
N ILE A 56 5.71 -4.65 6.14
CA ILE A 56 6.33 -5.04 4.88
C ILE A 56 5.51 -6.19 4.31
N GLY A 57 5.01 -6.01 3.09
CA GLY A 57 4.24 -7.03 2.38
C GLY A 57 4.15 -6.70 0.89
N ASP A 58 3.92 -7.73 0.09
CA ASP A 58 3.68 -7.60 -1.34
C ASP A 58 2.20 -7.82 -1.61
N ILE A 59 1.54 -6.85 -2.26
CA ILE A 59 0.11 -6.93 -2.54
C ILE A 59 -0.26 -8.09 -3.49
N ARG A 60 0.73 -8.71 -4.13
CA ARG A 60 0.57 -9.92 -4.95
C ARG A 60 0.54 -11.20 -4.11
N ASP A 61 0.91 -11.11 -2.85
CA ASP A 61 0.93 -12.15 -1.83
C ASP A 61 0.01 -11.75 -0.67
N GLU A 62 -1.24 -12.21 -0.74
CA GLU A 62 -2.31 -11.86 0.22
C GLU A 62 -1.91 -12.10 1.67
N GLU A 63 -1.31 -13.27 1.96
CA GLU A 63 -0.91 -13.64 3.33
C GLU A 63 0.08 -12.62 3.93
N SER A 64 0.93 -12.03 3.08
CA SER A 64 1.91 -11.03 3.52
C SER A 64 1.30 -9.69 3.94
N ILE A 65 0.07 -9.38 3.50
CA ILE A 65 -0.58 -8.08 3.75
C ILE A 65 -1.75 -8.15 4.74
N VAL A 66 -2.29 -9.35 5.01
CA VAL A 66 -3.36 -9.56 6.00
C VAL A 66 -3.06 -8.90 7.35
N PRO A 67 -1.84 -9.03 7.95
CA PRO A 67 -1.55 -8.39 9.24
C PRO A 67 -1.64 -6.85 9.22
N ALA A 68 -1.44 -6.23 8.06
CA ALA A 68 -1.56 -4.78 7.92
C ALA A 68 -3.03 -4.33 7.85
N ILE A 69 -3.88 -5.15 7.21
CA ILE A 69 -5.31 -4.87 6.96
C ILE A 69 -6.18 -5.15 8.18
N GLN A 70 -5.83 -6.14 9.01
CA GLN A 70 -6.67 -6.52 10.15
C GLN A 70 -6.91 -5.36 11.13
N GLY A 71 -8.19 -5.07 11.41
CA GLY A 71 -8.61 -4.06 12.38
C GLY A 71 -8.37 -2.62 11.94
N ILE A 72 -8.37 -2.35 10.62
CA ILE A 72 -8.39 -0.98 10.09
C ILE A 72 -9.83 -0.50 9.93
N ASP A 73 -10.04 0.80 10.06
CA ASP A 73 -11.33 1.46 9.79
C ASP A 73 -11.40 2.04 8.38
N ALA A 74 -10.23 2.30 7.76
CA ALA A 74 -10.15 2.85 6.41
C ALA A 74 -8.86 2.43 5.70
N LEU A 75 -8.96 2.30 4.36
CA LEU A 75 -7.86 2.00 3.46
C LEU A 75 -7.64 3.14 2.46
N ILE A 76 -6.38 3.57 2.34
CA ILE A 76 -5.93 4.50 1.30
C ILE A 76 -4.99 3.75 0.36
N ILE A 77 -5.45 3.51 -0.86
CA ILE A 77 -4.66 2.80 -1.88
C ILE A 77 -3.78 3.79 -2.64
N LEU A 78 -2.48 3.76 -2.36
CA LEU A 78 -1.45 4.51 -3.10
C LEU A 78 -0.34 3.60 -3.64
N THR A 79 -0.62 2.30 -3.72
CA THR A 79 0.21 1.36 -4.47
C THR A 79 -0.10 1.46 -5.95
N SER A 80 0.92 1.44 -6.80
CA SER A 80 0.76 1.39 -8.24
C SER A 80 1.93 0.62 -8.85
N ALA A 81 1.66 -0.01 -9.99
CA ALA A 81 2.68 -0.60 -10.81
C ALA A 81 3.62 0.48 -11.33
N VAL A 82 4.93 0.20 -11.37
CA VAL A 82 5.90 1.10 -11.98
C VAL A 82 6.14 0.64 -13.40
N PRO A 83 5.79 1.43 -14.43
CA PRO A 83 5.96 1.02 -15.81
C PRO A 83 7.44 0.83 -16.12
N LYS A 84 7.76 -0.27 -16.79
CA LYS A 84 9.11 -0.57 -17.27
C LYS A 84 9.18 -0.29 -18.76
N MET A 85 10.34 0.20 -19.21
CA MET A 85 10.61 0.33 -20.63
C MET A 85 10.61 -1.07 -21.25
N LYS A 86 9.94 -1.24 -22.38
CA LYS A 86 9.93 -2.52 -23.08
C LYS A 86 11.36 -2.91 -23.51
N PRO A 87 11.73 -4.20 -23.44
CA PRO A 87 13.02 -4.66 -23.94
C PRO A 87 13.20 -4.31 -25.42
N GLY A 88 14.44 -3.99 -25.82
CA GLY A 88 14.79 -3.75 -27.22
C GLY A 88 14.61 -2.32 -27.72
N PHE A 89 14.21 -1.37 -26.87
CA PHE A 89 14.24 0.05 -27.23
C PHE A 89 15.67 0.59 -27.22
N ASP A 90 16.16 1.00 -28.39
CA ASP A 90 17.50 1.58 -28.56
C ASP A 90 17.42 3.11 -28.39
N LEU A 91 17.87 3.60 -27.23
CA LEU A 91 17.92 5.04 -26.91
C LEU A 91 18.74 5.85 -27.92
N ALA A 92 19.72 5.24 -28.61
CA ALA A 92 20.59 5.93 -29.55
C ALA A 92 19.91 6.22 -30.91
N LYS A 93 18.86 5.48 -31.27
CA LYS A 93 18.11 5.69 -32.52
C LYS A 93 17.07 6.81 -32.44
N GLY A 94 16.87 7.39 -31.25
CA GLY A 94 15.83 8.39 -30.99
C GLY A 94 14.41 7.79 -31.00
N GLY A 95 13.42 8.62 -30.67
CA GLY A 95 12.01 8.23 -30.60
C GLY A 95 11.45 8.18 -29.18
N ARG A 96 10.14 7.93 -29.06
CA ARG A 96 9.44 7.83 -27.77
C ARG A 96 9.50 6.37 -27.28
N PRO A 97 10.08 6.09 -26.10
CA PRO A 97 10.08 4.74 -25.55
C PRO A 97 8.67 4.25 -25.30
N GLU A 98 8.45 2.96 -25.54
CA GLU A 98 7.25 2.26 -25.10
C GLU A 98 7.45 1.72 -23.69
N PHE A 99 6.40 1.84 -22.88
CA PHE A 99 6.37 1.35 -21.52
C PHE A 99 5.28 0.29 -21.38
N GLY A 100 5.53 -0.68 -20.53
CA GLY A 100 4.57 -1.72 -20.17
C GLY A 100 4.71 -2.13 -18.71
N PHE A 101 3.89 -3.09 -18.31
CA PHE A 101 3.93 -3.73 -17.00
C PHE A 101 4.21 -5.21 -17.21
N ASP A 102 4.72 -5.88 -16.17
CA ASP A 102 4.81 -7.34 -16.18
C ASP A 102 3.38 -7.92 -16.11
N ASP A 103 3.16 -9.12 -16.66
CA ASP A 103 1.86 -9.79 -16.60
C ASP A 103 1.39 -9.94 -15.15
N GLY A 104 0.12 -9.60 -14.89
CA GLY A 104 -0.47 -9.63 -13.55
C GLY A 104 -0.05 -8.44 -12.66
N ALA A 105 0.75 -7.51 -13.16
CA ALA A 105 1.20 -6.33 -12.41
C ALA A 105 0.56 -5.03 -12.90
N TYR A 106 -0.52 -5.06 -13.68
CA TYR A 106 -1.19 -3.84 -14.13
C TYR A 106 -1.79 -3.07 -12.93
N PRO A 107 -1.83 -1.72 -12.97
CA PRO A 107 -2.41 -0.92 -11.89
C PRO A 107 -3.82 -1.35 -11.47
N GLU A 108 -4.66 -1.73 -12.43
CA GLU A 108 -6.05 -2.16 -12.20
C GLU A 108 -6.10 -3.50 -11.45
N GLN A 109 -5.26 -4.46 -11.84
CA GLN A 109 -5.16 -5.76 -11.17
C GLN A 109 -4.64 -5.63 -9.73
N ASN A 110 -3.65 -4.74 -9.53
CA ASN A 110 -3.14 -4.43 -8.20
C ASN A 110 -4.22 -3.78 -7.31
N PHE A 111 -5.10 -2.98 -7.89
CA PHE A 111 -6.22 -2.37 -7.18
C PHE A 111 -7.27 -3.42 -6.79
N GLU A 112 -7.70 -4.25 -7.74
CA GLU A 112 -8.68 -5.32 -7.51
C GLU A 112 -8.21 -6.26 -6.39
N LYS A 113 -6.96 -6.72 -6.44
CA LYS A 113 -6.42 -7.64 -5.45
C LYS A 113 -6.40 -7.06 -4.02
N LEU A 114 -6.04 -5.79 -3.87
CA LEU A 114 -6.10 -5.11 -2.56
C LEU A 114 -7.52 -5.00 -2.03
N TYR A 115 -8.47 -4.70 -2.91
CA TYR A 115 -9.87 -4.56 -2.56
C TYR A 115 -10.49 -5.90 -2.15
N GLU A 116 -10.20 -6.97 -2.90
CA GLU A 116 -10.63 -8.34 -2.59
C GLU A 116 -10.06 -8.82 -1.25
N THR A 117 -8.74 -8.64 -1.03
CA THR A 117 -8.10 -9.02 0.24
C THR A 117 -8.76 -8.34 1.44
N GLN A 118 -9.13 -7.06 1.30
CA GLN A 118 -9.84 -6.35 2.36
C GLN A 118 -11.22 -6.95 2.64
N ILE A 119 -12.01 -7.22 1.60
CA ILE A 119 -13.34 -7.85 1.76
C ILE A 119 -13.23 -9.21 2.44
N GLU A 120 -12.24 -10.02 2.06
CA GLU A 120 -12.02 -11.34 2.64
C GLU A 120 -11.63 -11.27 4.13
N VAL A 121 -10.76 -10.32 4.50
CA VAL A 121 -10.39 -10.09 5.90
C VAL A 121 -11.60 -9.65 6.72
N GLU A 122 -12.41 -8.70 6.22
CA GLU A 122 -13.62 -8.22 6.89
C GLU A 122 -14.69 -9.33 7.03
N THR A 123 -14.86 -10.14 5.99
CA THR A 123 -15.82 -11.26 6.00
C THR A 123 -15.36 -12.38 6.95
N SER A 124 -14.07 -12.65 7.01
CA SER A 124 -13.52 -13.66 7.93
C SER A 124 -13.64 -13.24 9.39
N GLN A 125 -13.51 -11.95 9.69
CA GLN A 125 -13.67 -11.42 11.04
C GLN A 125 -15.14 -11.45 11.51
N SER A 126 -16.10 -11.18 10.63
CA SER A 126 -17.53 -11.22 10.98
C SER A 126 -18.09 -12.63 11.21
N ASN A 127 -17.46 -13.68 10.66
CA ASN A 127 -17.86 -15.07 10.89
C ASN A 127 -17.34 -15.69 12.20
N ILE A 128 -16.56 -14.94 12.98
CA ILE A 128 -15.97 -15.39 14.26
C ILE A 128 -16.72 -14.76 15.47
N GLU A 129 -17.61 -13.80 15.23
CA GLU A 129 -18.55 -13.23 16.23
C GLU A 129 -19.90 -13.95 16.23
#